data_AF-A0A6N9FLW0-F1
#
_entry.id   AF-A0A6N9FLW0-F1
#
_cell.length_a   1.000
_cell.length_b   1.000
_cell.length_c   1.000
_cell.angle_alpha   90.00
_cell.angle_beta   90.00
_cell.angle_gamma   90.00
#
_symmetry.space_group_name_H-M   'P 1'
#
loop_
_entity.id
_entity.type
_entity.pdbx_description
1 polymer ?
#
loop_
_entity_poly.entity_id
_entity_poly.type
_entity_poly.pdbx_seq_one_letter_code
_entity_poly.pdbx_strand_id
1 'polypeptide(L)'
;DWDKHFYLTPPDLDQLMPWLIEAGKRIPAFADAGIKTVVSGPITHTPDSGYLMGPAPGLRNYWLCAGASIGITQGPGAGKYLAQWMVHGQTEINVAEMDPRRFGDHCGPTGRYAIEKAIDEFHEMYATRLPGEQRFAGRPQKTDPIYDRLDARQAQWMEIFGWERPQYYGEPEAHTFRHSNAFDIVGAECRATRERAGIADLTAFSKFEVTGADAEALLDRLTANRMPAKDGGMRLTHFLTTLGGIETEMTITRLAPDRFYLNSAIVGQFHDRDWLAHHVANGEDVTVVDRTDDMGILAVSGPLSRQILAPLTDAELEAPGFRWLTGQEIAVAGVPCLALRVSYVGELGWELHHSQEHTAELYDALVESGEPLGMVHYGAYAMNTMRIEKAYKAMGFELTTEITPVEADLGRFVDWSGEFQGKAASEERLALGDDIEMILVYCEVDTTDNDCRGNEPVYDGDDLIGLTTSGTWGHTTGRGLAFAYVKPQYRAPGTRFEVQLMSDRRPAMVLDGPAYDPDNEKPRA
;
A
#
# COMPACT_ATOMS: atom_id res chain seq x y z
N ASP A 1 2.03 15.09 33.73
CA ASP A 1 2.45 15.37 35.12
C ASP A 1 3.92 15.07 35.23
N TRP A 2 4.75 16.11 35.17
CA TRP A 2 6.21 16.00 35.12
C TRP A 2 6.81 15.53 36.46
N ASP A 3 6.01 15.46 37.52
CA ASP A 3 6.44 15.03 38.85
C ASP A 3 6.48 13.50 39.01
N LYS A 4 5.96 12.73 38.03
CA LYS A 4 5.91 11.25 38.04
C LYS A 4 7.20 10.57 37.54
N HIS A 5 8.36 11.02 38.00
CA HIS A 5 9.64 10.35 37.75
C HIS A 5 9.76 9.08 38.62
N PHE A 6 10.19 7.95 38.04
CA PHE A 6 10.25 6.62 38.70
C PHE A 6 8.91 6.16 39.33
N TYR A 7 7.79 6.61 38.78
CA TYR A 7 6.47 6.22 39.27
C TYR A 7 6.16 4.75 38.94
N LEU A 8 5.71 4.00 39.94
CA LEU A 8 5.10 2.68 39.80
C LEU A 8 3.63 2.78 40.20
N THR A 9 2.77 2.09 39.46
CA THR A 9 1.37 1.90 39.82
C THR A 9 1.25 0.89 40.97
N PRO A 10 0.20 0.99 41.81
CA PRO A 10 -0.07 -0.02 42.82
C PRO A 10 -0.17 -1.41 42.18
N PRO A 11 0.44 -2.46 42.76
CA PRO A 11 0.33 -3.80 42.23
C PRO A 11 -1.10 -4.34 42.38
N ASP A 12 -1.57 -5.06 41.38
CA ASP A 12 -2.85 -5.77 41.38
C ASP A 12 -2.61 -7.26 41.13
N LEU A 13 -2.51 -8.03 42.21
CA LEU A 13 -2.27 -9.48 42.13
C LEU A 13 -3.54 -10.25 41.71
N ASP A 14 -4.72 -9.71 41.96
CA ASP A 14 -5.97 -10.36 41.60
C ASP A 14 -6.12 -10.37 40.07
N GLN A 15 -5.76 -9.27 39.41
CA GLN A 15 -5.68 -9.21 37.95
C GLN A 15 -4.67 -10.20 37.36
N LEU A 16 -3.55 -10.45 38.05
CA LEU A 16 -2.48 -11.34 37.57
C LEU A 16 -2.73 -12.83 37.89
N MET A 17 -3.63 -13.13 38.83
CA MET A 17 -3.81 -14.47 39.39
C MET A 17 -4.05 -15.56 38.33
N PRO A 18 -4.88 -15.37 37.29
CA PRO A 18 -5.06 -16.38 36.25
C PRO A 18 -3.76 -16.77 35.56
N TRP A 19 -2.91 -15.78 35.25
CA TRP A 19 -1.63 -15.99 34.57
C TRP A 19 -0.57 -16.62 35.47
N LEU A 20 -0.56 -16.26 36.77
CA LEU A 20 0.32 -16.88 37.76
C LEU A 20 0.01 -18.38 37.94
N ILE A 21 -1.27 -18.75 37.93
CA ILE A 21 -1.71 -20.15 37.95
C ILE A 21 -1.20 -20.90 36.72
N GLU A 22 -1.34 -20.35 35.52
CA GLU A 22 -0.83 -20.96 34.29
C GLU A 22 0.70 -21.08 34.28
N ALA A 23 1.41 -20.06 34.78
CA ALA A 23 2.87 -20.11 34.92
C ALA A 23 3.31 -21.25 35.87
N GLY A 24 2.62 -21.43 37.00
CA GLY A 24 2.87 -22.53 37.93
C GLY A 24 2.58 -23.91 37.34
N LYS A 25 1.52 -24.06 36.53
CA LYS A 25 1.25 -25.30 35.79
C LYS A 25 2.33 -25.60 34.76
N ARG A 26 2.79 -24.58 34.04
CA ARG A 26 3.79 -24.72 32.96
C ARG A 26 5.19 -24.99 33.50
N ILE A 27 5.55 -24.35 34.61
CA ILE A 27 6.85 -24.48 35.28
C ILE A 27 6.59 -24.77 36.77
N PRO A 28 6.45 -26.05 37.19
CA PRO A 28 6.03 -26.43 38.54
C PRO A 28 6.85 -25.80 39.68
N ALA A 29 8.13 -25.55 39.48
CA ALA A 29 8.98 -24.88 40.46
C ALA A 29 8.49 -23.47 40.85
N PHE A 30 7.72 -22.79 40.00
CA PHE A 30 7.14 -21.47 40.30
C PHE A 30 5.94 -21.53 41.24
N ALA A 31 5.27 -22.68 41.37
CA ALA A 31 4.14 -22.83 42.29
C ALA A 31 4.56 -22.71 43.76
N ASP A 32 5.80 -23.11 44.09
CA ASP A 32 6.33 -23.14 45.45
C ASP A 32 7.28 -21.98 45.78
N ALA A 33 7.73 -21.20 44.77
CA ALA A 33 8.78 -20.20 44.92
C ALA A 33 8.35 -18.93 45.68
N GLY A 34 7.06 -18.59 45.64
CA GLY A 34 6.50 -17.35 46.20
C GLY A 34 6.84 -16.09 45.38
N ILE A 35 6.12 -14.99 45.67
CA ILE A 35 6.30 -13.69 44.99
C ILE A 35 7.11 -12.75 45.90
N LYS A 36 8.30 -12.36 45.46
CA LYS A 36 9.17 -11.43 46.21
C LYS A 36 8.82 -9.96 46.01
N THR A 37 8.53 -9.57 44.76
CA THR A 37 8.28 -8.19 44.34
C THR A 37 7.31 -8.19 43.17
N VAL A 38 6.43 -7.19 43.12
CA VAL A 38 5.59 -6.88 41.95
C VAL A 38 5.98 -5.49 41.46
N VAL A 39 6.34 -5.38 40.19
CA VAL A 39 6.64 -4.10 39.53
C VAL A 39 5.52 -3.84 38.54
N SER A 40 4.73 -2.81 38.80
CA SER A 40 3.66 -2.35 37.92
C SER A 40 3.97 -0.91 37.54
N GLY A 41 4.06 -0.61 36.24
CA GLY A 41 4.48 0.69 35.76
C GLY A 41 3.97 0.99 34.36
N PRO A 42 3.98 2.27 33.96
CA PRO A 42 3.45 2.69 32.66
C PRO A 42 4.40 2.32 31.52
N ILE A 43 3.82 1.85 30.41
CA ILE A 43 4.49 1.66 29.11
C ILE A 43 3.70 2.47 28.08
N THR A 44 4.42 3.09 27.13
CA THR A 44 3.76 3.84 26.04
C THR A 44 3.43 2.88 24.91
N HIS A 45 2.16 2.84 24.52
CA HIS A 45 1.69 2.06 23.37
C HIS A 45 1.18 2.98 22.27
N THR A 46 1.43 2.57 21.03
CA THR A 46 0.84 3.11 19.80
C THR A 46 -0.32 2.20 19.36
N PRO A 47 -1.20 2.65 18.45
CA PRO A 47 -2.31 1.83 17.96
C PRO A 47 -1.88 0.49 17.35
N ASP A 48 -0.68 0.41 16.77
CA ASP A 48 -0.10 -0.81 16.19
C ASP A 48 1.03 -1.42 17.04
N SER A 49 1.28 -0.89 18.24
CA SER A 49 2.46 -1.19 19.09
C SER A 49 3.84 -1.00 18.45
N GLY A 50 3.89 -0.48 17.22
CA GLY A 50 5.10 -0.11 16.50
C GLY A 50 5.69 1.20 17.02
N TYR A 51 7.00 1.34 16.89
CA TYR A 51 7.74 2.51 17.36
C TYR A 51 7.34 3.78 16.56
N LEU A 52 7.47 4.97 17.15
CA LEU A 52 7.36 6.26 16.44
C LEU A 52 8.75 6.88 16.28
N MET A 53 9.34 6.72 15.10
CA MET A 53 10.68 7.20 14.77
C MET A 53 10.70 7.85 13.40
N GLY A 54 11.04 9.14 13.34
CA GLY A 54 11.14 9.86 12.07
C GLY A 54 10.61 11.30 12.14
N PRO A 55 10.45 11.96 10.99
CA PRO A 55 9.88 13.31 10.91
C PRO A 55 8.46 13.34 11.47
N ALA A 56 8.12 14.38 12.24
CA ALA A 56 6.73 14.59 12.64
C ALA A 56 5.90 15.15 11.47
N PRO A 57 4.64 14.71 11.30
CA PRO A 57 3.79 15.15 10.21
C PRO A 57 3.60 16.67 10.21
N GLY A 58 3.82 17.30 9.05
CA GLY A 58 3.58 18.73 8.79
C GLY A 58 4.59 19.69 9.44
N LEU A 59 5.61 19.20 10.15
CA LEU A 59 6.59 20.03 10.85
C LEU A 59 7.98 19.90 10.24
N ARG A 60 8.60 21.03 9.88
CA ARG A 60 9.99 21.08 9.44
C ARG A 60 10.94 20.99 10.64
N ASN A 61 11.97 20.14 10.55
CA ASN A 61 13.01 19.93 11.56
C ASN A 61 12.50 19.51 12.95
N TYR A 62 11.35 18.83 13.02
CA TYR A 62 10.85 18.21 14.24
C TYR A 62 10.78 16.69 14.06
N TRP A 63 11.36 15.96 15.01
CA TRP A 63 11.55 14.52 14.91
C TRP A 63 11.04 13.80 16.14
N LEU A 64 10.49 12.61 15.94
CA LEU A 64 9.98 11.73 16.98
C LEU A 64 10.92 10.53 17.18
N CYS A 65 11.02 10.11 18.43
CA CYS A 65 11.68 8.89 18.87
C CYS A 65 10.98 8.42 20.16
N ALA A 66 9.76 7.91 20.02
CA ALA A 66 8.82 7.67 21.12
C ALA A 66 7.92 6.45 20.83
N GLY A 67 6.91 6.22 21.67
CA GLY A 67 5.90 5.19 21.42
C GLY A 67 6.42 3.75 21.56
N ALA A 68 7.42 3.53 22.42
CA ALA A 68 8.12 2.26 22.50
C ALA A 68 7.49 1.30 23.52
N SER A 69 6.83 0.25 23.03
CA SER A 69 6.31 -0.86 23.84
C SER A 69 7.44 -1.75 24.39
N ILE A 70 8.51 -1.95 23.59
CA ILE A 70 9.68 -2.79 23.93
C ILE A 70 10.97 -1.97 23.79
N GLY A 71 10.98 -0.76 24.36
CA GLY A 71 12.01 0.26 24.10
C GLY A 71 13.44 -0.10 24.52
N ILE A 72 13.65 -1.01 25.48
CA ILE A 72 15.01 -1.47 25.84
C ILE A 72 15.63 -2.25 24.67
N THR A 73 14.84 -3.09 24.01
CA THR A 73 15.29 -3.91 22.87
C THR A 73 15.43 -3.06 21.61
N GLN A 74 14.47 -2.17 21.35
CA GLN A 74 14.41 -1.38 20.11
C GLN A 74 15.29 -0.11 20.15
N GLY A 75 15.52 0.46 21.33
CA GLY A 75 16.12 1.78 21.52
C GLY A 75 17.48 1.99 20.85
N PRO A 76 18.46 1.06 20.96
CA PRO A 76 19.75 1.22 20.29
C PRO A 76 19.65 1.31 18.76
N GLY A 77 18.80 0.47 18.15
CA GLY A 77 18.53 0.50 16.71
C GLY A 77 17.82 1.78 16.30
N ALA A 78 16.75 2.17 17.02
CA ALA A 78 16.02 3.41 16.76
C ALA A 78 16.93 4.64 16.84
N GLY A 79 17.82 4.70 17.83
CA GLY A 79 18.80 5.79 17.94
C GLY A 79 19.77 5.86 16.76
N LYS A 80 20.27 4.71 16.28
CA LYS A 80 21.14 4.63 15.09
C LYS A 80 20.40 5.13 13.84
N TYR A 81 19.22 4.59 13.57
CA TYR A 81 18.47 4.86 12.34
C TYR A 81 17.91 6.28 12.32
N LEU A 82 17.44 6.81 13.44
CA LEU A 82 17.05 8.22 13.53
C LEU A 82 18.22 9.16 13.21
N ALA A 83 19.41 8.87 13.74
CA ALA A 83 20.61 9.65 13.45
C ALA A 83 20.98 9.57 11.95
N GLN A 84 20.92 8.39 11.34
CA GLN A 84 21.12 8.23 9.90
C GLN A 84 20.11 9.07 9.11
N TRP A 85 18.83 8.98 9.45
CA TRP A 85 17.77 9.70 8.75
C TRP A 85 17.96 11.23 8.85
N MET A 86 18.29 11.74 10.03
CA MET A 86 18.56 13.17 10.24
C MET A 86 19.76 13.68 9.43
N VAL A 87 20.82 12.88 9.31
CA VAL A 87 22.07 13.31 8.64
C VAL A 87 22.00 13.11 7.13
N HIS A 88 21.40 12.03 6.67
CA HIS A 88 21.46 11.59 5.27
C HIS A 88 20.14 11.72 4.52
N GLY A 89 19.03 11.99 5.21
CA GLY A 89 17.69 12.03 4.61
C GLY A 89 17.07 10.66 4.37
N GLN A 90 17.78 9.56 4.67
CA GLN A 90 17.35 8.17 4.51
C GLN A 90 18.10 7.25 5.51
N THR A 91 17.53 6.08 5.78
CA THR A 91 18.13 4.96 6.54
C THR A 91 18.64 3.83 5.63
N GLU A 92 19.59 3.03 6.13
CA GLU A 92 20.14 1.87 5.39
C GLU A 92 19.18 0.66 5.33
N ILE A 93 18.10 0.67 6.13
CA ILE A 93 17.00 -0.30 6.10
C ILE A 93 15.68 0.43 5.91
N ASN A 94 14.65 -0.25 5.43
CA ASN A 94 13.29 0.29 5.42
C ASN A 94 12.76 0.48 6.85
N VAL A 95 12.34 1.71 7.18
CA VAL A 95 11.76 2.08 8.48
C VAL A 95 10.35 2.66 8.36
N ALA A 96 9.65 2.42 7.24
CA ALA A 96 8.31 2.95 6.99
C ALA A 96 7.30 2.60 8.10
N GLU A 97 7.38 1.39 8.65
CA GLU A 97 6.53 0.96 9.79
C GLU A 97 6.81 1.72 11.10
N MET A 98 7.94 2.44 11.19
CA MET A 98 8.28 3.30 12.31
C MET A 98 7.96 4.77 12.05
N ASP A 99 7.75 5.17 10.79
CA ASP A 99 7.48 6.55 10.41
C ASP A 99 6.20 7.05 11.10
N PRO A 100 6.22 8.17 11.84
CA PRO A 100 5.03 8.71 12.48
C PRO A 100 3.94 9.14 11.50
N ARG A 101 4.29 9.44 10.24
CA ARG A 101 3.37 9.85 9.17
C ARG A 101 2.52 8.68 8.65
N ARG A 102 2.74 7.44 9.10
CA ARG A 102 1.83 6.30 8.89
C ARG A 102 0.50 6.45 9.62
N PHE A 103 0.41 7.38 10.58
CA PHE A 103 -0.81 7.69 11.30
C PHE A 103 -1.41 9.01 10.84
N GLY A 104 -2.73 9.00 10.64
CA GLY A 104 -3.53 10.20 10.38
C GLY A 104 -4.16 10.79 11.65
N ASP A 105 -4.95 11.84 11.48
CA ASP A 105 -5.60 12.55 12.60
C ASP A 105 -6.53 11.67 13.44
N HIS A 106 -7.07 10.59 12.86
CA HIS A 106 -7.88 9.59 13.57
C HIS A 106 -7.11 8.89 14.72
N CYS A 107 -5.78 8.87 14.66
CA CYS A 107 -4.89 8.33 15.68
C CYS A 107 -4.39 9.39 16.69
N GLY A 108 -5.05 10.55 16.77
CA GLY A 108 -4.67 11.61 17.71
C GLY A 108 -4.60 11.12 19.17
N PRO A 109 -3.79 11.78 20.03
CA PRO A 109 -3.42 11.29 21.37
C PRO A 109 -4.56 11.15 22.37
N THR A 110 -5.74 11.69 22.07
CA THR A 110 -6.97 11.53 22.88
C THR A 110 -8.13 10.93 22.07
N GLY A 111 -7.83 10.47 20.85
CA GLY A 111 -8.79 9.84 19.96
C GLY A 111 -9.23 8.49 20.48
N ARG A 112 -10.53 8.20 20.31
CA ARG A 112 -11.13 6.91 20.68
C ARG A 112 -10.39 5.74 20.03
N TYR A 113 -10.07 5.84 18.74
CA TYR A 113 -9.34 4.80 18.01
C TYR A 113 -7.97 4.54 18.63
N ALA A 114 -7.17 5.57 18.86
CA ALA A 114 -5.82 5.39 19.40
C ALA A 114 -5.82 4.67 20.75
N ILE A 115 -6.77 5.00 21.63
CA ILE A 115 -6.90 4.38 22.96
C ILE A 115 -7.42 2.94 22.83
N GLU A 116 -8.55 2.72 22.16
CA GLU A 116 -9.17 1.39 22.05
C GLU A 116 -8.25 0.42 21.31
N LYS A 117 -7.59 0.87 20.24
CA LYS A 117 -6.68 0.06 19.45
C LYS A 117 -5.39 -0.28 20.17
N ALA A 118 -4.81 0.66 20.94
CA ALA A 118 -3.64 0.37 21.76
C ALA A 118 -3.94 -0.64 22.88
N ILE A 119 -5.13 -0.60 23.49
CA ILE A 119 -5.58 -1.59 24.48
C ILE A 119 -5.75 -2.98 23.81
N ASP A 120 -6.42 -3.02 22.67
CA ASP A 120 -6.60 -4.22 21.86
C ASP A 120 -5.25 -4.82 21.47
N GLU A 121 -4.31 -4.01 20.97
CA GLU A 121 -2.95 -4.45 20.63
C GLU A 121 -2.17 -4.98 21.84
N PHE A 122 -2.29 -4.35 23.01
CA PHE A 122 -1.65 -4.85 24.23
C PHE A 122 -2.17 -6.24 24.63
N HIS A 123 -3.49 -6.47 24.54
CA HIS A 123 -4.08 -7.78 24.85
C HIS A 123 -3.63 -8.87 23.87
N GLU A 124 -3.43 -8.52 22.60
CA GLU A 124 -3.08 -9.46 21.53
C GLU A 124 -1.58 -9.53 21.23
N MET A 125 -0.72 -8.90 22.04
CA MET A 125 0.72 -8.77 21.78
C MET A 125 1.44 -10.10 21.51
N TYR A 126 0.97 -11.20 22.11
CA TYR A 126 1.53 -12.54 21.91
C TYR A 126 0.59 -13.51 21.18
N ALA A 127 -0.51 -13.01 20.63
CA ALA A 127 -1.40 -13.81 19.80
C ALA A 127 -0.81 -14.06 18.42
N THR A 128 -1.07 -15.24 17.85
CA THR A 128 -0.70 -15.55 16.47
C THR A 128 -1.75 -14.97 15.54
N ARG A 129 -1.39 -13.91 14.81
CA ARG A 129 -2.30 -13.30 13.82
C ARG A 129 -2.40 -14.16 12.58
N LEU A 130 -3.63 -14.43 12.17
CA LEU A 130 -3.86 -15.11 10.91
C LEU A 130 -3.88 -14.10 9.76
N PRO A 131 -3.38 -14.49 8.57
CA PRO A 131 -3.45 -13.62 7.39
C PRO A 131 -4.89 -13.17 7.10
N GLY A 132 -5.05 -11.90 6.77
CA GLY A 132 -6.36 -11.30 6.48
C GLY A 132 -7.20 -10.94 7.70
N GLU A 133 -6.79 -11.33 8.91
CA GLU A 133 -7.53 -11.05 10.13
C GLU A 133 -7.62 -9.55 10.40
N GLN A 134 -8.83 -9.08 10.72
CA GLN A 134 -9.13 -7.68 11.01
C GLN A 134 -9.66 -7.54 12.44
N ARG A 135 -9.17 -6.52 13.16
CA ARG A 135 -9.62 -6.20 14.53
C ARG A 135 -10.39 -4.90 14.57
N PHE A 136 -11.53 -4.91 15.24
CA PHE A 136 -12.57 -3.86 15.16
C PHE A 136 -12.52 -2.82 16.28
N ALA A 137 -11.61 -2.94 17.24
CA ALA A 137 -11.45 -1.94 18.30
C ALA A 137 -11.25 -0.54 17.70
N GLY A 138 -12.05 0.43 18.14
CA GLY A 138 -12.02 1.79 17.61
C GLY A 138 -12.67 2.00 16.23
N ARG A 139 -13.13 0.97 15.52
CA ARG A 139 -13.69 1.12 14.16
C ARG A 139 -15.21 1.33 14.16
N PRO A 140 -15.78 1.97 13.11
CA PRO A 140 -15.10 2.60 11.97
C PRO A 140 -14.54 4.01 12.30
N GLN A 141 -13.60 4.52 11.48
CA GLN A 141 -13.03 5.87 11.62
C GLN A 141 -13.33 6.78 10.43
N LYS A 142 -12.88 6.41 9.22
CA LYS A 142 -13.20 7.09 7.96
C LYS A 142 -14.02 6.15 7.10
N THR A 143 -15.22 6.58 6.74
CA THR A 143 -16.15 5.82 5.90
C THR A 143 -16.50 6.63 4.67
N ASP A 144 -16.57 5.98 3.52
CA ASP A 144 -17.12 6.57 2.30
C ASP A 144 -18.65 6.75 2.43
N PRO A 145 -19.27 7.76 1.81
CA PRO A 145 -20.74 7.91 1.73
C PRO A 145 -21.51 6.69 1.18
N ILE A 146 -20.84 5.70 0.57
CA ILE A 146 -21.44 4.43 0.15
C ILE A 146 -21.19 3.26 1.12
N TYR A 147 -20.61 3.50 2.31
CA TYR A 147 -20.31 2.46 3.31
C TYR A 147 -21.49 1.51 3.56
N ASP A 148 -22.66 2.04 3.93
CA ASP A 148 -23.86 1.23 4.20
C ASP A 148 -24.35 0.45 2.95
N ARG A 149 -24.13 0.98 1.74
CA ARG A 149 -24.50 0.31 0.48
C ARG A 149 -23.58 -0.89 0.19
N LEU A 150 -22.30 -0.76 0.54
CA LEU A 150 -21.32 -1.84 0.42
C LEU A 150 -21.52 -2.87 1.53
N ASP A 151 -21.85 -2.45 2.75
CA ASP A 151 -22.18 -3.33 3.87
C ASP A 151 -23.41 -4.21 3.56
N ALA A 152 -24.45 -3.61 2.96
CA ALA A 152 -25.62 -4.33 2.47
C ALA A 152 -25.31 -5.38 1.37
N ARG A 153 -24.13 -5.29 0.74
CA ARG A 153 -23.59 -6.28 -0.22
C ARG A 153 -22.64 -7.28 0.44
N GLN A 154 -22.66 -7.38 1.77
CA GLN A 154 -21.80 -8.27 2.56
C GLN A 154 -20.31 -7.95 2.38
N ALA A 155 -19.95 -6.67 2.29
CA ALA A 155 -18.55 -6.26 2.30
C ALA A 155 -17.84 -6.75 3.57
N GLN A 156 -16.70 -7.41 3.39
CA GLN A 156 -15.82 -7.79 4.49
C GLN A 156 -14.76 -6.70 4.68
N TRP A 157 -14.83 -5.97 5.79
CA TRP A 157 -14.10 -4.71 5.95
C TRP A 157 -12.67 -4.87 6.48
N MET A 158 -11.69 -4.26 5.80
CA MET A 158 -10.36 -3.95 6.34
C MET A 158 -10.23 -2.46 6.65
N GLU A 159 -9.33 -2.13 7.57
CA GLU A 159 -8.95 -0.74 7.83
C GLU A 159 -7.53 -0.46 7.35
N ILE A 160 -7.35 0.68 6.69
CA ILE A 160 -6.04 1.19 6.29
C ILE A 160 -6.03 2.72 6.35
N PHE A 161 -5.12 3.29 7.14
CA PHE A 161 -5.01 4.74 7.39
C PHE A 161 -6.34 5.38 7.87
N GLY A 162 -7.11 4.63 8.65
CA GLY A 162 -8.43 4.98 9.18
C GLY A 162 -9.59 4.71 8.22
N TRP A 163 -9.32 4.45 6.94
CA TRP A 163 -10.36 4.15 5.94
C TRP A 163 -10.87 2.73 6.06
N GLU A 164 -12.19 2.59 6.10
CA GLU A 164 -12.87 1.32 5.91
C GLU A 164 -12.93 0.97 4.41
N ARG A 165 -12.34 -0.16 4.04
CA ARG A 165 -12.29 -0.63 2.65
C ARG A 165 -12.73 -2.10 2.57
N PRO A 166 -13.52 -2.50 1.55
CA PRO A 166 -13.85 -3.91 1.33
C PRO A 166 -12.62 -4.74 0.94
N GLN A 167 -12.37 -5.84 1.65
CA GLN A 167 -11.43 -6.90 1.26
C GLN A 167 -11.99 -7.71 0.09
N TYR A 168 -13.27 -8.09 0.20
CA TYR A 168 -14.09 -8.79 -0.78
C TYR A 168 -15.57 -8.70 -0.36
N TYR A 169 -16.48 -9.26 -1.14
CA TYR A 169 -17.92 -9.29 -0.86
C TYR A 169 -18.44 -10.72 -0.69
N GLY A 170 -18.99 -11.06 0.47
CA GLY A 170 -19.51 -12.39 0.76
C GLY A 170 -19.50 -12.75 2.25
N GLU A 171 -19.52 -14.05 2.54
CA GLU A 171 -19.50 -14.56 3.92
C GLU A 171 -18.16 -14.26 4.63
N PRO A 172 -18.15 -14.03 5.96
CA PRO A 172 -16.94 -13.77 6.73
C PRO A 172 -15.85 -14.84 6.55
N GLU A 173 -14.59 -14.41 6.61
CA GLU A 173 -13.45 -15.31 6.37
C GLU A 173 -13.20 -16.23 7.57
N ALA A 174 -13.13 -17.53 7.31
CA ALA A 174 -12.54 -18.49 8.22
C ALA A 174 -11.01 -18.40 8.07
N HIS A 175 -10.41 -17.41 8.73
CA HIS A 175 -8.98 -17.10 8.62
C HIS A 175 -8.11 -18.34 8.85
N THR A 176 -7.08 -18.49 8.01
CA THR A 176 -6.14 -19.60 8.05
C THR A 176 -4.85 -19.21 7.34
N PHE A 177 -3.78 -19.93 7.62
CA PHE A 177 -2.53 -19.81 6.87
C PHE A 177 -2.63 -20.37 5.43
N ARG A 178 -3.70 -21.10 5.13
CA ARG A 178 -4.00 -21.74 3.84
C ARG A 178 -5.05 -20.96 3.05
N HIS A 179 -5.55 -21.49 1.94
CA HIS A 179 -6.72 -20.97 1.25
C HIS A 179 -7.94 -21.10 2.17
N SER A 180 -8.58 -19.96 2.45
CA SER A 180 -9.81 -19.88 3.23
C SER A 180 -11.04 -20.01 2.33
N ASN A 181 -12.24 -19.90 2.91
CA ASN A 181 -13.48 -19.77 2.15
C ASN A 181 -13.53 -18.52 1.23
N ALA A 182 -12.68 -17.51 1.46
CA ALA A 182 -12.60 -16.33 0.61
C ALA A 182 -11.96 -16.61 -0.75
N PHE A 183 -11.19 -17.70 -0.91
CA PHE A 183 -10.45 -18.00 -2.13
C PHE A 183 -11.34 -18.06 -3.38
N ASP A 184 -12.43 -18.82 -3.34
CA ASP A 184 -13.34 -18.94 -4.49
C ASP A 184 -14.17 -17.67 -4.73
N ILE A 185 -14.47 -16.93 -3.66
CA ILE A 185 -15.20 -15.65 -3.72
C ILE A 185 -14.36 -14.61 -4.46
N VAL A 186 -13.10 -14.43 -4.04
CA VAL A 186 -12.13 -13.54 -4.71
C VAL A 186 -11.90 -13.99 -6.15
N GLY A 187 -11.81 -15.30 -6.40
CA GLY A 187 -11.70 -15.83 -7.75
C GLY A 187 -12.90 -15.49 -8.64
N ALA A 188 -14.11 -15.42 -8.08
CA ALA A 188 -15.30 -14.99 -8.81
C ALA A 188 -15.27 -13.49 -9.13
N GLU A 189 -14.83 -12.64 -8.19
CA GLU A 189 -14.62 -11.20 -8.41
C GLU A 189 -13.62 -10.94 -9.54
N CYS A 190 -12.47 -11.63 -9.52
CA CYS A 190 -11.44 -11.55 -10.56
C CYS A 190 -12.01 -11.95 -11.93
N ARG A 191 -12.61 -13.14 -12.05
CA ARG A 191 -13.16 -13.63 -13.33
C ARG A 191 -14.23 -12.70 -13.88
N ALA A 192 -15.15 -12.24 -13.04
CA ALA A 192 -16.22 -11.35 -13.45
C ALA A 192 -15.69 -10.00 -13.97
N THR A 193 -14.67 -9.43 -13.31
CA THR A 193 -14.02 -8.19 -13.75
C THR A 193 -13.33 -8.37 -15.11
N ARG A 194 -12.67 -9.52 -15.32
CA ARG A 194 -11.96 -9.89 -16.57
C ARG A 194 -12.89 -10.15 -17.75
N GLU A 195 -14.02 -10.79 -17.49
CA GLU A 195 -14.98 -11.23 -18.52
C GLU A 195 -16.05 -10.16 -18.83
N ARG A 196 -16.39 -9.32 -17.86
CA ARG A 196 -17.49 -8.35 -17.94
C ARG A 196 -17.04 -6.98 -17.44
N ALA A 197 -17.31 -6.68 -16.17
CA ALA A 197 -16.92 -5.46 -15.50
C ALA A 197 -16.92 -5.65 -13.99
N GLY A 198 -16.08 -4.88 -13.33
CA GLY A 198 -16.01 -4.75 -11.88
C GLY A 198 -16.08 -3.27 -11.49
N ILE A 199 -16.74 -2.97 -10.39
CA ILE A 199 -16.69 -1.67 -9.71
C ILE A 199 -15.97 -1.80 -8.37
N ALA A 200 -15.08 -0.86 -8.06
CA ALA A 200 -14.41 -0.79 -6.77
C ALA A 200 -14.40 0.63 -6.21
N ASP A 201 -14.53 0.70 -4.89
CA ASP A 201 -14.24 1.89 -4.10
C ASP A 201 -12.73 1.98 -3.86
N LEU A 202 -12.14 3.02 -4.44
CA LEU A 202 -10.72 3.37 -4.34
C LEU A 202 -10.53 4.70 -3.58
N THR A 203 -11.57 5.22 -2.92
CA THR A 203 -11.59 6.51 -2.22
C THR A 203 -10.45 6.67 -1.23
N ALA A 204 -9.97 5.59 -0.61
CA ALA A 204 -8.88 5.67 0.37
C ALA A 204 -7.53 6.15 -0.19
N PHE A 205 -7.27 6.09 -1.50
CA PHE A 205 -5.97 6.52 -2.06
C PHE A 205 -5.69 8.00 -1.79
N SER A 206 -4.41 8.33 -1.64
CA SER A 206 -3.99 9.69 -1.33
C SER A 206 -3.99 10.53 -2.60
N LYS A 207 -4.54 11.74 -2.52
CA LYS A 207 -4.78 12.60 -3.68
C LYS A 207 -4.22 13.98 -3.41
N PHE A 208 -3.46 14.53 -4.36
CA PHE A 208 -2.89 15.87 -4.23
C PHE A 208 -3.14 16.70 -5.48
N GLU A 209 -3.42 17.99 -5.28
CA GLU A 209 -3.40 18.98 -6.35
C GLU A 209 -2.17 19.88 -6.17
N VAL A 210 -1.35 19.99 -7.21
CA VAL A 210 -0.14 20.82 -7.22
C VAL A 210 -0.31 21.89 -8.29
N THR A 211 -0.36 23.15 -7.86
CA THR A 211 -0.65 24.29 -8.73
C THR A 211 0.37 25.42 -8.60
N GLY A 212 0.48 26.26 -9.62
CA GLY A 212 1.32 27.46 -9.62
C GLY A 212 2.34 27.45 -10.75
N ALA A 213 2.96 28.61 -11.02
CA ALA A 213 3.86 28.77 -12.16
C ALA A 213 5.09 27.85 -12.13
N ASP A 214 5.52 27.43 -10.93
CA ASP A 214 6.68 26.56 -10.74
C ASP A 214 6.29 25.09 -10.44
N ALA A 215 5.00 24.73 -10.56
CA ALA A 215 4.51 23.39 -10.23
C ALA A 215 5.16 22.29 -11.09
N GLU A 216 5.27 22.50 -12.40
CA GLU A 216 5.95 21.55 -13.29
C GLU A 216 7.42 21.39 -12.92
N ALA A 217 8.10 22.49 -12.55
CA ALA A 217 9.51 22.48 -12.16
C ALA A 217 9.75 21.77 -10.82
N LEU A 218 8.82 21.87 -9.85
CA LEU A 218 8.83 21.05 -8.63
C LEU A 218 8.70 19.56 -8.95
N LEU A 219 7.71 19.21 -9.75
CA LEU A 219 7.45 17.80 -10.03
C LEU A 219 8.59 17.19 -10.85
N ASP A 220 9.05 17.86 -11.91
CA ASP A 220 10.12 17.40 -12.81
C ASP A 220 11.42 17.09 -12.07
N ARG A 221 11.80 17.87 -11.04
CA ARG A 221 12.99 17.56 -10.24
C ARG A 221 12.81 16.40 -9.25
N LEU A 222 11.59 16.06 -8.87
CA LEU A 222 11.29 14.98 -7.93
C LEU A 222 11.04 13.64 -8.65
N THR A 223 10.45 13.68 -9.85
CA THR A 223 10.15 12.50 -10.66
C THR A 223 11.40 11.91 -11.31
N ALA A 224 11.63 10.62 -11.13
CA ALA A 224 12.63 9.89 -11.93
C ALA A 224 12.17 9.65 -13.38
N ASN A 225 10.86 9.79 -13.67
CA ASN A 225 10.28 9.68 -15.01
C ASN A 225 10.12 11.06 -15.67
N ARG A 226 9.80 11.09 -16.97
CA ARG A 226 9.39 12.31 -17.66
C ARG A 226 8.03 12.81 -17.17
N MET A 227 7.90 14.12 -17.07
CA MET A 227 6.59 14.76 -16.91
C MET A 227 5.65 14.48 -18.10
N PRO A 228 4.32 14.41 -17.88
CA PRO A 228 3.37 14.35 -18.98
C PRO A 228 3.48 15.60 -19.88
N ALA A 229 3.77 15.37 -21.17
CA ALA A 229 4.08 16.45 -22.10
C ALA A 229 2.88 17.24 -22.63
N LYS A 230 1.65 16.82 -22.33
CA LYS A 230 0.41 17.44 -22.82
C LYS A 230 -0.64 17.45 -21.72
N ASP A 231 -1.50 18.45 -21.76
CA ASP A 231 -2.68 18.49 -20.90
C ASP A 231 -3.56 17.26 -21.16
N GLY A 232 -4.09 16.72 -20.08
CA GLY A 232 -4.70 15.40 -19.97
C GLY A 232 -3.71 14.23 -20.00
N GLY A 233 -2.40 14.43 -20.18
CA GLY A 233 -1.43 13.33 -20.16
C GLY A 233 -1.17 12.79 -18.76
N MET A 234 -0.97 11.46 -18.66
CA MET A 234 -0.63 10.80 -17.39
C MET A 234 0.71 10.07 -17.45
N ARG A 235 1.39 10.01 -16.30
CA ARG A 235 2.63 9.22 -16.11
C ARG A 235 2.65 8.61 -14.71
N LEU A 236 2.97 7.33 -14.64
CA LEU A 236 3.41 6.70 -13.39
C LEU A 236 4.87 7.09 -13.14
N THR A 237 5.16 7.59 -11.96
CA THR A 237 6.46 8.10 -11.55
C THR A 237 6.87 7.56 -10.19
N HIS A 238 8.18 7.62 -9.93
CA HIS A 238 8.80 7.30 -8.66
C HIS A 238 9.57 8.53 -8.20
N PHE A 239 9.35 8.94 -6.96
CA PHE A 239 10.18 9.94 -6.32
C PHE A 239 11.27 9.24 -5.53
N LEU A 240 12.49 9.76 -5.63
CA LEU A 240 13.65 9.15 -4.99
C LEU A 240 14.21 10.05 -3.89
N THR A 241 14.80 9.41 -2.90
CA THR A 241 15.69 10.09 -1.96
C THR A 241 16.96 10.57 -2.67
N THR A 242 17.76 11.39 -1.99
CA THR A 242 19.08 11.79 -2.50
C THR A 242 20.05 10.60 -2.67
N LEU A 243 19.82 9.49 -1.96
CA LEU A 243 20.57 8.24 -2.07
C LEU A 243 19.97 7.27 -3.10
N GLY A 244 18.96 7.69 -3.87
CA GLY A 244 18.36 6.91 -4.94
C GLY A 244 17.33 5.87 -4.48
N GLY A 245 17.06 5.78 -3.19
CA GLY A 245 16.00 4.94 -2.63
C GLY A 245 14.61 5.38 -3.11
N ILE A 246 13.70 4.45 -3.36
CA ILE A 246 12.34 4.76 -3.81
C ILE A 246 11.51 5.24 -2.63
N GLU A 247 11.28 6.54 -2.55
CA GLU A 247 10.52 7.19 -1.48
C GLU A 247 9.03 6.95 -1.65
N THR A 248 8.52 7.07 -2.87
CA THR A 248 7.09 6.92 -3.17
C THR A 248 6.85 6.71 -4.67
N GLU A 249 5.71 6.14 -5.01
CA GLU A 249 5.22 5.97 -6.38
C GLU A 249 3.90 6.73 -6.54
N MET A 250 3.80 7.55 -7.60
CA MET A 250 2.60 8.35 -7.86
C MET A 250 2.21 8.33 -9.33
N THR A 251 0.93 8.47 -9.60
CA THR A 251 0.45 8.83 -10.93
C THR A 251 0.28 10.34 -11.02
N ILE A 252 1.04 11.00 -11.90
CA ILE A 252 0.89 12.43 -12.22
C ILE A 252 0.00 12.56 -13.46
N THR A 253 -1.06 13.36 -13.33
CA THR A 253 -1.89 13.84 -14.44
C THR A 253 -1.69 15.33 -14.62
N ARG A 254 -1.30 15.77 -15.82
CA ARG A 254 -1.23 17.20 -16.15
C ARG A 254 -2.61 17.67 -16.58
N LEU A 255 -3.23 18.60 -15.85
CA LEU A 255 -4.54 19.16 -16.19
C LEU A 255 -4.40 20.49 -16.96
N ALA A 256 -3.40 21.28 -16.61
CA ALA A 256 -3.00 22.50 -17.31
C ALA A 256 -1.48 22.71 -17.10
N PRO A 257 -0.83 23.68 -17.78
CA PRO A 257 0.59 23.96 -17.60
C PRO A 257 1.02 24.27 -16.16
N ASP A 258 0.10 24.76 -15.33
CA ASP A 258 0.29 25.17 -13.95
C ASP A 258 -0.62 24.39 -12.97
N ARG A 259 -1.18 23.25 -13.40
CA ARG A 259 -2.11 22.44 -12.59
C ARG A 259 -1.91 20.95 -12.82
N PHE A 260 -1.52 20.24 -11.78
CA PHE A 260 -1.26 18.80 -11.78
C PHE A 260 -2.07 18.10 -10.70
N TYR A 261 -2.56 16.91 -11.01
CA TYR A 261 -3.28 16.05 -10.08
C TYR A 261 -2.50 14.75 -9.86
N LEU A 262 -2.25 14.41 -8.60
CA LEU A 262 -1.40 13.30 -8.18
C LEU A 262 -2.23 12.30 -7.40
N ASN A 263 -2.08 11.01 -7.73
CA ASN A 263 -2.67 9.89 -7.00
C ASN A 263 -1.56 9.00 -6.45
N SER A 264 -1.62 8.65 -5.16
CA SER A 264 -0.61 7.87 -4.42
C SER A 264 -1.26 6.80 -3.52
N ALA A 265 -0.45 5.93 -2.94
CA ALA A 265 -0.87 4.90 -1.99
C ALA A 265 -1.68 5.48 -0.81
N ILE A 266 -2.54 4.66 -0.21
CA ILE A 266 -3.43 5.06 0.90
C ILE A 266 -2.62 5.61 2.10
N VAL A 267 -1.55 4.91 2.47
CA VAL A 267 -0.67 5.32 3.58
C VAL A 267 0.25 6.50 3.24
N GLY A 268 0.23 6.95 1.98
CA GLY A 268 1.03 8.07 1.49
C GLY A 268 0.53 9.44 1.96
N GLN A 269 -0.69 9.58 2.51
CA GLN A 269 -1.37 10.88 2.67
C GLN A 269 -0.48 11.94 3.34
N PHE A 270 0.01 11.67 4.55
CA PHE A 270 0.88 12.61 5.27
C PHE A 270 2.34 12.53 4.80
N HIS A 271 2.82 11.33 4.50
CA HIS A 271 4.18 11.09 4.03
C HIS A 271 4.51 11.90 2.77
N ASP A 272 3.68 11.75 1.75
CA ASP A 272 3.84 12.31 0.42
C ASP A 272 3.49 13.79 0.37
N ARG A 273 2.46 14.23 1.12
CA ARG A 273 2.16 15.65 1.30
C ARG A 273 3.37 16.38 1.86
N ASP A 274 3.97 15.84 2.92
CA ASP A 274 5.14 16.44 3.54
C ASP A 274 6.33 16.40 2.58
N TRP A 275 6.50 15.32 1.81
CA TRP A 275 7.52 15.26 0.77
C TRP A 275 7.37 16.38 -0.25
N LEU A 276 6.20 16.54 -0.86
CA LEU A 276 5.91 17.60 -1.82
C LEU A 276 6.12 19.00 -1.19
N ALA A 277 5.53 19.25 -0.03
CA ALA A 277 5.57 20.55 0.63
C ALA A 277 6.97 20.93 1.13
N HIS A 278 7.77 19.96 1.59
CA HIS A 278 9.12 20.22 2.07
C HIS A 278 10.11 20.53 0.95
N HIS A 279 9.86 20.00 -0.24
CA HIS A 279 10.69 20.23 -1.42
C HIS A 279 10.34 21.51 -2.19
N VAL A 280 9.25 22.22 -1.88
CA VAL A 280 9.02 23.58 -2.39
C VAL A 280 10.15 24.51 -1.91
N ALA A 281 10.88 25.10 -2.85
CA ALA A 281 12.00 25.99 -2.57
C ALA A 281 11.53 27.42 -2.26
N ASN A 282 12.36 28.18 -1.56
CA ASN A 282 12.03 29.56 -1.22
C ASN A 282 11.83 30.42 -2.48
N GLY A 283 10.65 31.01 -2.61
CA GLY A 283 10.30 31.91 -3.71
C GLY A 283 9.66 31.23 -4.91
N GLU A 284 9.48 29.91 -4.91
CA GLU A 284 8.67 29.23 -5.92
C GLU A 284 7.19 29.50 -5.72
N ASP A 285 6.48 29.73 -6.83
CA ASP A 285 5.02 29.79 -6.88
C ASP A 285 4.46 28.37 -7.02
N VAL A 286 4.33 27.68 -5.88
CA VAL A 286 3.70 26.36 -5.79
C VAL A 286 2.77 26.29 -4.59
N THR A 287 1.57 25.78 -4.82
CA THR A 287 0.63 25.36 -3.78
C THR A 287 0.40 23.86 -3.91
N VAL A 288 0.56 23.13 -2.81
CA VAL A 288 0.25 21.71 -2.69
C VAL A 288 -0.98 21.59 -1.81
N VAL A 289 -2.03 20.95 -2.29
CA VAL A 289 -3.24 20.71 -1.51
C VAL A 289 -3.56 19.23 -1.46
N ASP A 290 -3.71 18.72 -0.24
CA ASP A 290 -4.24 17.37 0.02
C ASP A 290 -5.74 17.35 -0.25
N ARG A 291 -6.14 16.48 -1.19
CA ARG A 291 -7.51 16.25 -1.65
C ARG A 291 -8.04 14.89 -1.22
N THR A 292 -7.39 14.24 -0.26
CA THR A 292 -7.66 12.84 0.06
C THR A 292 -9.04 12.67 0.69
N ASP A 293 -9.40 13.55 1.63
CA ASP A 293 -10.64 13.45 2.41
C ASP A 293 -11.85 14.14 1.73
N ASP A 294 -11.65 14.99 0.72
CA ASP A 294 -12.74 15.69 -0.01
C ASP A 294 -13.07 15.05 -1.38
N MET A 295 -12.19 14.20 -1.92
CA MET A 295 -12.41 13.50 -3.20
C MET A 295 -12.56 11.98 -3.02
N GLY A 296 -13.60 11.41 -3.65
CA GLY A 296 -13.84 9.99 -3.78
C GLY A 296 -13.27 9.43 -5.09
N ILE A 297 -13.10 8.11 -5.17
CA ILE A 297 -12.69 7.41 -6.40
C ILE A 297 -13.55 6.15 -6.57
N LEU A 298 -14.34 6.12 -7.64
CA LEU A 298 -15.00 4.91 -8.10
C LEU A 298 -14.32 4.42 -9.38
N ALA A 299 -13.77 3.21 -9.34
CA ALA A 299 -13.15 2.59 -10.50
C ALA A 299 -14.13 1.63 -11.17
N VAL A 300 -14.32 1.78 -12.49
CA VAL A 300 -15.07 0.83 -13.32
C VAL A 300 -14.11 0.21 -14.32
N SER A 301 -13.84 -1.08 -14.18
CA SER A 301 -12.82 -1.81 -14.94
C SER A 301 -13.39 -3.08 -15.55
N GLY A 302 -12.86 -3.51 -16.69
CA GLY A 302 -13.32 -4.67 -17.45
C GLY A 302 -13.77 -4.31 -18.87
N PRO A 303 -13.90 -5.31 -19.76
CA PRO A 303 -14.24 -5.11 -21.18
C PRO A 303 -15.57 -4.38 -21.43
N LEU A 304 -16.52 -4.43 -20.47
CA LEU A 304 -17.82 -3.75 -20.58
C LEU A 304 -17.84 -2.37 -19.91
N SER A 305 -16.75 -1.91 -19.28
CA SER A 305 -16.69 -0.61 -18.59
C SER A 305 -17.11 0.56 -19.46
N ARG A 306 -16.70 0.58 -20.74
CA ARG A 306 -17.12 1.61 -21.70
C ARG A 306 -18.63 1.59 -21.95
N GLN A 307 -19.23 0.41 -22.08
CA GLN A 307 -20.68 0.29 -22.30
C GLN A 307 -21.47 0.75 -21.09
N ILE A 308 -20.94 0.56 -19.88
CA ILE A 308 -21.52 1.03 -18.62
C ILE A 308 -21.48 2.55 -18.52
N LEU A 309 -20.36 3.17 -18.91
CA LEU A 309 -20.18 4.62 -18.80
C LEU A 309 -20.85 5.41 -19.94
N ALA A 310 -20.90 4.86 -21.15
CA ALA A 310 -21.44 5.54 -22.34
C ALA A 310 -22.85 6.16 -22.16
N PRO A 311 -23.85 5.51 -21.54
CA PRO A 311 -25.16 6.12 -21.34
C PRO A 311 -25.18 7.21 -20.25
N LEU A 312 -24.12 7.33 -19.46
CA LEU A 312 -24.04 8.25 -18.32
C LEU A 312 -23.25 9.52 -18.65
N THR A 313 -22.61 9.62 -19.82
CA THR A 313 -21.76 10.77 -20.18
C THR A 313 -21.88 11.12 -21.65
N ASP A 314 -21.76 12.42 -21.95
CA ASP A 314 -21.65 12.92 -23.33
C ASP A 314 -20.20 12.90 -23.85
N ALA A 315 -19.23 12.55 -23.00
CA ALA A 315 -17.82 12.49 -23.38
C ALA A 315 -17.54 11.30 -24.33
N GLU A 316 -16.66 11.52 -25.32
CA GLU A 316 -16.19 10.44 -26.20
C GLU A 316 -15.23 9.52 -25.43
N LEU A 317 -15.63 8.26 -25.17
CA LEU A 317 -14.86 7.29 -24.37
C LEU A 317 -13.92 6.39 -25.21
N GLU A 318 -13.85 6.62 -26.51
CA GLU A 318 -12.99 5.87 -27.45
C GLU A 318 -11.81 6.72 -27.92
N ALA A 319 -10.82 6.08 -28.52
CA ALA A 319 -9.78 6.83 -29.22
C ALA A 319 -10.34 7.39 -30.55
N PRO A 320 -10.01 8.64 -30.93
CA PRO A 320 -8.98 9.50 -30.34
C PRO A 320 -9.44 10.35 -29.15
N GLY A 321 -10.75 10.43 -28.82
CA GLY A 321 -11.32 11.28 -27.78
C GLY A 321 -10.81 11.03 -26.35
N PHE A 322 -10.58 9.77 -25.98
CA PHE A 322 -10.08 9.39 -24.65
C PHE A 322 -9.06 8.26 -24.76
N ARG A 323 -7.77 8.58 -24.84
CA ARG A 323 -6.70 7.60 -25.02
C ARG A 323 -6.25 6.98 -23.69
N TRP A 324 -5.72 5.77 -23.73
CA TRP A 324 -5.13 5.15 -22.54
C TRP A 324 -4.01 6.01 -21.95
N LEU A 325 -3.93 6.07 -20.61
CA LEU A 325 -3.03 6.97 -19.85
C LEU A 325 -3.26 8.45 -20.15
N THR A 326 -4.53 8.84 -20.27
CA THR A 326 -4.96 10.24 -20.24
C THR A 326 -6.05 10.44 -19.20
N GLY A 327 -6.24 11.69 -18.77
CA GLY A 327 -7.29 12.12 -17.87
C GLY A 327 -7.97 13.37 -18.41
N GLN A 328 -9.25 13.55 -18.06
CA GLN A 328 -10.05 14.70 -18.47
C GLN A 328 -11.22 14.94 -17.52
N GLU A 329 -11.60 16.21 -17.40
CA GLU A 329 -12.79 16.62 -16.66
C GLU A 329 -14.04 16.37 -17.52
N ILE A 330 -14.93 15.49 -17.06
CA ILE A 330 -16.17 15.10 -17.73
C ILE A 330 -17.33 15.07 -16.72
N ALA A 331 -18.58 15.06 -17.20
CA ALA A 331 -19.73 14.78 -16.35
C ALA A 331 -20.15 13.31 -16.52
N VAL A 332 -20.38 12.60 -15.42
CA VAL A 332 -20.92 11.22 -15.42
C VAL A 332 -22.17 11.21 -14.54
N ALA A 333 -23.32 10.85 -15.11
CA ALA A 333 -24.62 10.96 -14.48
C ALA A 333 -24.92 12.37 -13.92
N GLY A 334 -24.39 13.41 -14.55
CA GLY A 334 -24.50 14.80 -14.08
C GLY A 334 -23.48 15.21 -12.99
N VAL A 335 -22.70 14.25 -12.47
CA VAL A 335 -21.65 14.50 -11.47
C VAL A 335 -20.34 14.92 -12.16
N PRO A 336 -19.76 16.09 -11.83
CA PRO A 336 -18.44 16.48 -12.31
C PRO A 336 -17.35 15.51 -11.82
N CYS A 337 -16.62 14.92 -12.75
CA CYS A 337 -15.56 13.96 -12.49
C CYS A 337 -14.27 14.36 -13.20
N LEU A 338 -13.13 14.22 -12.53
CA LEU A 338 -11.86 13.99 -13.21
C LEU A 338 -11.78 12.49 -13.52
N ALA A 339 -12.03 12.12 -14.76
CA ALA A 339 -11.92 10.74 -15.21
C ALA A 339 -10.49 10.46 -15.65
N LEU A 340 -9.87 9.42 -15.10
CA LEU A 340 -8.53 8.95 -15.46
C LEU A 340 -8.64 7.59 -16.14
N ARG A 341 -8.19 7.48 -17.40
CA ARG A 341 -8.21 6.20 -18.15
C ARG A 341 -6.99 5.35 -17.80
N VAL A 342 -7.04 4.77 -16.60
CA VAL A 342 -6.06 3.86 -16.00
C VAL A 342 -6.80 2.79 -15.20
N SER A 343 -6.14 1.66 -14.95
CA SER A 343 -6.73 0.55 -14.21
C SER A 343 -5.63 -0.28 -13.57
N TYR A 344 -5.55 -0.26 -12.23
CA TYR A 344 -4.58 -1.07 -11.48
C TYR A 344 -4.82 -2.58 -11.63
N VAL A 345 -6.03 -2.99 -12.03
CA VAL A 345 -6.35 -4.38 -12.35
C VAL A 345 -5.97 -4.79 -13.78
N GLY A 346 -5.47 -3.87 -14.62
CA GLY A 346 -4.98 -4.18 -15.98
C GLY A 346 -6.05 -4.55 -17.02
N GLU A 347 -7.26 -4.04 -16.87
CA GLU A 347 -8.33 -4.12 -17.88
C GLU A 347 -8.65 -2.73 -18.44
N LEU A 348 -9.49 -2.66 -19.48
CA LEU A 348 -10.10 -1.40 -19.89
C LEU A 348 -10.86 -0.80 -18.71
N GLY A 349 -10.71 0.49 -18.43
CA GLY A 349 -11.46 1.13 -17.35
C GLY A 349 -11.08 2.57 -17.10
N TRP A 350 -11.82 3.16 -16.15
CA TRP A 350 -11.62 4.52 -15.68
C TRP A 350 -11.70 4.58 -14.14
N GLU A 351 -10.81 5.37 -13.56
CA GLU A 351 -10.95 5.89 -12.20
C GLU A 351 -11.71 7.23 -12.27
N LEU A 352 -12.86 7.31 -11.59
CA LEU A 352 -13.70 8.51 -11.58
C LEU A 352 -13.49 9.27 -10.26
N HIS A 353 -12.69 10.33 -10.32
CA HIS A 353 -12.40 11.19 -9.17
C HIS A 353 -13.46 12.29 -9.09
N HIS A 354 -14.15 12.40 -7.95
CA HIS A 354 -15.30 13.29 -7.78
C HIS A 354 -15.37 13.81 -6.34
N SER A 355 -16.10 14.90 -6.09
CA SER A 355 -16.37 15.38 -4.73
C SER A 355 -17.12 14.29 -3.95
N GLN A 356 -16.69 14.02 -2.71
CA GLN A 356 -17.30 13.00 -1.86
C GLN A 356 -18.81 13.21 -1.65
N GLU A 357 -19.29 14.45 -1.71
CA GLU A 357 -20.72 14.75 -1.56
C GLU A 357 -21.60 14.06 -2.63
N HIS A 358 -21.01 13.72 -3.78
CA HIS A 358 -21.69 13.09 -4.92
C HIS A 358 -21.45 11.58 -5.03
N THR A 359 -20.66 10.96 -4.14
CA THR A 359 -20.27 9.55 -4.28
C THR A 359 -21.46 8.61 -4.27
N ALA A 360 -22.44 8.89 -3.42
CA ALA A 360 -23.70 8.16 -3.35
C ALA A 360 -24.47 8.14 -4.68
N GLU A 361 -24.64 9.32 -5.29
CA GLU A 361 -25.38 9.50 -6.55
C GLU A 361 -24.64 8.85 -7.73
N LEU A 362 -23.33 9.08 -7.83
CA LEU A 362 -22.51 8.51 -8.89
C LEU A 362 -22.47 6.98 -8.80
N TYR A 363 -22.28 6.42 -7.60
CA TYR A 363 -22.28 4.98 -7.37
C TYR A 363 -23.61 4.34 -7.80
N ASP A 364 -24.74 4.88 -7.37
CA ASP A 364 -26.05 4.32 -7.68
C ASP A 364 -26.28 4.30 -9.21
N ALA A 365 -25.92 5.37 -9.92
CA ALA A 365 -26.03 5.45 -11.37
C ALA A 365 -25.12 4.45 -12.11
N LEU A 366 -23.87 4.28 -11.65
CA LEU A 366 -22.93 3.31 -12.21
C LEU A 366 -23.42 1.87 -12.01
N VAL A 367 -23.94 1.57 -10.81
CA VAL A 367 -24.49 0.26 -10.47
C VAL A 367 -25.75 -0.02 -11.29
N GLU A 368 -26.69 0.91 -11.39
CA GLU A 368 -27.88 0.76 -12.22
C GLU A 368 -27.55 0.50 -13.69
N SER A 369 -26.54 1.19 -14.23
CA SER A 369 -26.07 0.97 -15.61
C SER A 369 -25.33 -0.38 -15.78
N GLY A 370 -24.56 -0.81 -14.77
CA GLY A 370 -23.70 -1.98 -14.86
C GLY A 370 -24.34 -3.32 -14.48
N GLU A 371 -25.34 -3.34 -13.58
CA GLU A 371 -26.00 -4.57 -13.14
C GLU A 371 -26.62 -5.39 -14.30
N PRO A 372 -27.32 -4.78 -15.28
CA PRO A 372 -27.84 -5.52 -16.45
C PRO A 372 -26.74 -6.14 -17.32
N LEU A 373 -25.51 -5.63 -17.26
CA LEU A 373 -24.33 -6.14 -17.96
C LEU A 373 -23.53 -7.13 -17.13
N GLY A 374 -24.01 -7.49 -15.93
CA GLY A 374 -23.37 -8.45 -15.03
C GLY A 374 -22.12 -7.91 -14.36
N MET A 375 -22.06 -6.58 -14.14
CA MET A 375 -21.03 -5.95 -13.32
C MET A 375 -21.06 -6.52 -11.90
N VAL A 376 -19.88 -6.71 -11.30
CA VAL A 376 -19.73 -7.11 -9.90
C VAL A 376 -18.99 -6.04 -9.10
N HIS A 377 -19.12 -6.08 -7.79
CA HIS A 377 -18.20 -5.38 -6.91
C HIS A 377 -16.95 -6.24 -6.69
N TYR A 378 -15.78 -5.62 -6.57
CA TYR A 378 -14.56 -6.33 -6.20
C TYR A 378 -13.79 -5.59 -5.11
N GLY A 379 -13.15 -6.34 -4.22
CA GLY A 379 -12.43 -5.80 -3.09
C GLY A 379 -10.91 -5.76 -3.27
N ALA A 380 -10.21 -5.37 -2.20
CA ALA A 380 -8.75 -5.27 -2.17
C ALA A 380 -8.05 -6.60 -2.50
N TYR A 381 -8.62 -7.75 -2.14
CA TYR A 381 -8.04 -9.07 -2.43
C TYR A 381 -8.01 -9.35 -3.93
N ALA A 382 -9.15 -9.18 -4.61
CA ALA A 382 -9.24 -9.37 -6.04
C ALA A 382 -8.34 -8.36 -6.79
N MET A 383 -8.28 -7.12 -6.31
CA MET A 383 -7.38 -6.11 -6.85
C MET A 383 -5.89 -6.53 -6.72
N ASN A 384 -5.48 -7.05 -5.56
CA ASN A 384 -4.11 -7.55 -5.37
C ASN A 384 -3.80 -8.77 -6.25
N THR A 385 -4.75 -9.68 -6.44
CA THR A 385 -4.57 -10.78 -7.39
C THR A 385 -4.35 -10.24 -8.80
N MET A 386 -5.25 -9.38 -9.28
CA MET A 386 -5.23 -8.88 -10.64
C MET A 386 -4.00 -8.01 -10.96
N ARG A 387 -3.49 -7.24 -9.99
CA ARG A 387 -2.25 -6.44 -10.18
C ARG A 387 -1.00 -7.33 -10.25
N ILE A 388 -0.94 -8.41 -9.48
CA ILE A 388 0.19 -9.36 -9.51
C ILE A 388 0.19 -10.12 -10.84
N GLU A 389 -0.97 -10.54 -11.35
CA GLU A 389 -1.06 -11.16 -12.69
C GLU A 389 -0.49 -10.26 -13.80
N LYS A 390 -0.61 -8.94 -13.65
CA LYS A 390 -0.05 -7.90 -14.54
C LYS A 390 1.41 -7.55 -14.24
N ALA A 391 2.03 -8.20 -13.25
CA ALA A 391 3.34 -7.84 -12.70
C ALA A 391 3.45 -6.35 -12.34
N TYR A 392 2.39 -5.76 -11.78
CA TYR A 392 2.44 -4.41 -11.23
C TYR A 392 3.00 -4.46 -9.80
N LYS A 393 3.99 -3.62 -9.55
CA LYS A 393 4.70 -3.50 -8.27
C LYS A 393 3.85 -2.65 -7.31
N ALA A 394 4.13 -2.74 -6.02
CA ALA A 394 3.43 -1.97 -5.00
C ALA A 394 4.40 -1.27 -4.04
N MET A 395 4.11 0.00 -3.75
CA MET A 395 4.74 0.77 -2.67
C MET A 395 4.56 0.06 -1.32
N GLY A 396 5.64 -0.01 -0.54
CA GLY A 396 5.67 -0.71 0.76
C GLY A 396 5.91 -2.21 0.66
N PHE A 397 5.94 -2.78 -0.55
CA PHE A 397 6.28 -4.18 -0.80
C PHE A 397 7.54 -4.27 -1.67
N GLU A 398 7.38 -4.21 -2.99
CA GLU A 398 8.50 -4.20 -3.94
C GLU A 398 9.27 -2.89 -3.90
N LEU A 399 8.59 -1.78 -3.59
CA LEU A 399 9.15 -0.44 -3.70
C LEU A 399 9.26 0.18 -2.31
N THR A 400 10.50 0.28 -1.81
CA THR A 400 10.82 0.82 -0.48
C THR A 400 12.05 1.72 -0.57
N THR A 401 12.32 2.46 0.50
CA THR A 401 13.45 3.40 0.54
C THR A 401 14.82 2.73 0.51
N GLU A 402 14.94 1.45 0.87
CA GLU A 402 16.22 0.72 0.81
C GLU A 402 16.59 0.24 -0.61
N ILE A 403 15.64 0.36 -1.55
CA ILE A 403 15.73 -0.15 -2.92
C ILE A 403 15.82 1.01 -3.91
N THR A 404 16.75 0.94 -4.87
CA THR A 404 16.80 1.89 -5.99
C THR A 404 16.00 1.37 -7.20
N PRO A 405 15.69 2.23 -8.20
CA PRO A 405 15.06 1.79 -9.44
C PRO A 405 15.80 0.69 -10.20
N VAL A 406 17.10 0.48 -9.93
CA VAL A 406 17.90 -0.57 -10.56
C VAL A 406 17.52 -1.93 -9.99
N GLU A 407 17.63 -2.12 -8.67
CA GLU A 407 17.26 -3.38 -8.01
C GLU A 407 15.77 -3.67 -8.16
N ALA A 408 14.93 -2.64 -8.14
CA ALA A 408 13.51 -2.79 -8.38
C ALA A 408 13.15 -3.13 -9.82
N ASP A 409 14.08 -3.24 -10.77
CA ASP A 409 13.81 -3.45 -12.21
C ASP A 409 12.80 -2.41 -12.77
N LEU A 410 13.06 -1.13 -12.47
CA LEU A 410 12.24 0.01 -12.89
C LEU A 410 12.92 0.85 -13.98
N GLY A 411 14.03 0.39 -14.55
CA GLY A 411 14.83 1.17 -15.51
C GLY A 411 14.04 1.75 -16.69
N ARG A 412 12.95 1.10 -17.12
CA ARG A 412 12.04 1.59 -18.18
C ARG A 412 11.22 2.83 -17.80
N PHE A 413 11.06 3.10 -16.50
CA PHE A 413 10.36 4.25 -15.96
C PHE A 413 11.29 5.41 -15.63
N VAL A 414 12.61 5.21 -15.68
CA VAL A 414 13.60 6.24 -15.37
C VAL A 414 14.02 6.97 -16.64
N ASP A 415 13.91 8.30 -16.65
CA ASP A 415 14.49 9.13 -17.69
C ASP A 415 15.93 9.49 -17.35
N TRP A 416 16.86 8.60 -17.71
CA TRP A 416 18.30 8.79 -17.50
C TRP A 416 18.87 10.05 -18.19
N SER A 417 18.13 10.67 -19.12
CA SER A 417 18.53 11.92 -19.76
C SER A 417 18.08 13.18 -19.00
N GLY A 418 17.14 13.07 -18.06
CA GLY A 418 16.65 14.18 -17.24
C GLY A 418 17.53 14.49 -16.04
N GLU A 419 17.19 15.51 -15.26
CA GLU A 419 17.87 15.88 -14.01
C GLU A 419 16.86 15.81 -12.85
N PHE A 420 17.03 14.83 -11.97
CA PHE A 420 16.10 14.55 -10.87
C PHE A 420 16.85 14.15 -9.60
N GLN A 421 16.18 14.29 -8.46
CA GLN A 421 16.72 13.88 -7.15
C GLN A 421 17.03 12.37 -7.14
N GLY A 422 18.21 12.00 -6.66
CA GLY A 422 18.63 10.59 -6.61
C GLY A 422 19.19 10.03 -7.92
N LYS A 423 19.28 10.84 -8.99
CA LYS A 423 19.87 10.42 -10.28
C LYS A 423 21.28 9.89 -10.13
N ALA A 424 22.19 10.66 -9.50
CA ALA A 424 23.60 10.27 -9.38
C ALA A 424 23.76 8.93 -8.65
N ALA A 425 23.05 8.73 -7.53
CA ALA A 425 23.06 7.46 -6.81
C ALA A 425 22.49 6.30 -7.64
N SER A 426 21.44 6.55 -8.42
CA SER A 426 20.86 5.56 -9.34
C SER A 426 21.82 5.18 -10.48
N GLU A 427 22.56 6.15 -11.03
CA GLU A 427 23.58 5.91 -12.06
C GLU A 427 24.80 5.15 -11.51
N GLU A 428 25.24 5.48 -10.30
CA GLU A 428 26.28 4.72 -9.59
C GLU A 428 25.83 3.28 -9.37
N ARG A 429 24.58 3.09 -8.95
CA ARG A 429 24.00 1.75 -8.75
C ARG A 429 23.89 0.98 -10.06
N LEU A 430 23.49 1.64 -11.14
CA LEU A 430 23.42 1.05 -12.48
C LEU A 430 24.81 0.62 -12.98
N ALA A 431 25.85 1.41 -12.68
CA ALA A 431 27.22 1.13 -13.10
C ALA A 431 27.84 -0.12 -12.44
N LEU A 432 27.29 -0.58 -11.30
CA LEU A 432 27.72 -1.82 -10.66
C LEU A 432 27.36 -3.07 -11.49
N GLY A 433 26.35 -2.99 -12.36
CA GLY A 433 25.95 -4.13 -13.20
C GLY A 433 25.56 -5.35 -12.35
N ASP A 434 26.30 -6.45 -12.49
CA ASP A 434 26.05 -7.71 -11.75
C ASP A 434 26.59 -7.68 -10.31
N ASP A 435 27.33 -6.63 -9.90
CA ASP A 435 27.86 -6.49 -8.54
C ASP A 435 26.84 -5.95 -7.53
N ILE A 436 25.59 -5.69 -7.94
CA ILE A 436 24.49 -5.38 -7.00
C ILE A 436 24.16 -6.61 -6.14
N GLU A 437 23.63 -6.40 -4.94
CA GLU A 437 23.40 -7.52 -4.00
C GLU A 437 22.15 -8.34 -4.33
N MET A 438 21.13 -7.67 -4.89
CA MET A 438 19.83 -8.25 -5.18
C MET A 438 19.14 -7.52 -6.34
N ILE A 439 18.22 -8.23 -6.99
CA ILE A 439 17.39 -7.75 -8.09
C ILE A 439 16.00 -8.36 -7.93
N LEU A 440 14.98 -7.57 -8.23
CA LEU A 440 13.59 -8.01 -8.21
C LEU A 440 13.33 -8.90 -9.43
N VAL A 441 12.73 -10.07 -9.18
CA VAL A 441 12.22 -10.97 -10.20
C VAL A 441 10.72 -11.20 -10.00
N TYR A 442 10.03 -11.45 -11.10
CA TYR A 442 8.66 -11.96 -11.11
C TYR A 442 8.69 -13.44 -11.43
N CYS A 443 8.08 -14.29 -10.60
CA CYS A 443 8.19 -15.73 -10.71
C CYS A 443 6.85 -16.46 -10.55
N GLU A 444 6.78 -17.63 -11.17
CA GLU A 444 5.76 -18.64 -10.91
C GLU A 444 6.25 -19.57 -9.81
N VAL A 445 5.39 -19.86 -8.84
CA VAL A 445 5.66 -20.75 -7.71
C VAL A 445 4.64 -21.88 -7.76
N ASP A 446 5.12 -23.12 -7.65
CA ASP A 446 4.29 -24.33 -7.53
C ASP A 446 3.58 -24.34 -6.17
N THR A 447 2.51 -23.57 -6.05
CA THR A 447 1.70 -23.41 -4.82
C THR A 447 0.71 -24.56 -4.68
N THR A 448 0.28 -24.82 -3.43
CA THR A 448 -0.76 -25.81 -3.13
C THR A 448 -2.01 -25.10 -2.62
N ASP A 449 -2.44 -25.39 -1.40
CA ASP A 449 -3.49 -24.69 -0.68
C ASP A 449 -2.93 -23.48 0.11
N ASN A 450 -1.77 -22.95 -0.28
CA ASN A 450 -1.15 -21.79 0.33
C ASN A 450 -0.22 -21.08 -0.66
N ASP A 451 -0.38 -19.77 -0.75
CA ASP A 451 0.34 -18.91 -1.70
C ASP A 451 1.43 -18.10 -1.00
N CYS A 452 2.39 -17.59 -1.79
CA CYS A 452 3.29 -16.55 -1.32
C CYS A 452 2.50 -15.30 -0.89
N ARG A 453 2.93 -14.62 0.15
CA ARG A 453 2.37 -13.36 0.65
C ARG A 453 3.43 -12.27 0.82
N GLY A 454 4.70 -12.64 0.85
CA GLY A 454 5.84 -11.78 1.17
C GLY A 454 6.60 -12.27 2.40
N ASN A 455 7.89 -11.96 2.46
CA ASN A 455 8.86 -12.38 3.48
C ASN A 455 9.12 -13.90 3.55
N GLU A 456 8.69 -14.66 2.54
CA GLU A 456 9.07 -16.06 2.43
C GLU A 456 10.50 -16.20 1.90
N PRO A 457 11.36 -17.01 2.54
CA PRO A 457 12.75 -17.12 2.14
C PRO A 457 12.92 -17.95 0.85
N VAL A 458 13.83 -17.50 -0.01
CA VAL A 458 14.13 -18.08 -1.34
C VAL A 458 15.49 -18.79 -1.31
N TYR A 459 15.54 -20.00 -1.86
CA TYR A 459 16.70 -20.90 -1.77
C TYR A 459 17.15 -21.47 -3.10
N ASP A 460 18.44 -21.74 -3.20
CA ASP A 460 19.04 -22.63 -4.19
C ASP A 460 19.80 -23.74 -3.42
N GLY A 461 19.19 -24.91 -3.30
CA GLY A 461 19.64 -25.94 -2.38
C GLY A 461 19.59 -25.47 -0.92
N ASP A 462 20.75 -25.44 -0.25
CA ASP A 462 20.87 -24.99 1.14
C ASP A 462 21.12 -23.49 1.26
N ASP A 463 21.45 -22.80 0.16
CA ASP A 463 21.81 -21.39 0.17
C ASP A 463 20.55 -20.51 0.19
N LEU A 464 20.45 -19.63 1.19
CA LEU A 464 19.48 -18.54 1.20
C LEU A 464 19.93 -17.47 0.21
N ILE A 465 19.16 -17.27 -0.86
CA ILE A 465 19.51 -16.37 -1.97
C ILE A 465 18.63 -15.13 -2.04
N GLY A 466 17.57 -15.05 -1.25
CA GLY A 466 16.59 -13.97 -1.35
C GLY A 466 15.35 -14.15 -0.48
N LEU A 467 14.36 -13.30 -0.73
CA LEU A 467 13.03 -13.33 -0.10
C LEU A 467 11.95 -12.85 -1.08
N THR A 468 10.74 -13.37 -0.93
CA THR A 468 9.56 -12.85 -1.64
C THR A 468 9.12 -11.52 -1.04
N THR A 469 8.57 -10.61 -1.85
CA THR A 469 8.02 -9.32 -1.38
C THR A 469 6.49 -9.35 -1.33
N SER A 470 5.88 -9.92 -2.37
CA SER A 470 4.43 -10.16 -2.42
C SER A 470 4.11 -11.35 -3.32
N GLY A 471 2.92 -11.91 -3.18
CA GLY A 471 2.45 -13.01 -4.01
C GLY A 471 0.96 -13.28 -3.84
N THR A 472 0.44 -14.18 -4.67
CA THR A 472 -0.96 -14.62 -4.68
C THR A 472 -1.15 -15.82 -5.64
N TRP A 473 -2.28 -16.51 -5.53
CA TRP A 473 -2.80 -17.30 -6.63
C TRP A 473 -3.45 -16.41 -7.69
N GLY A 474 -2.97 -16.48 -8.93
CA GLY A 474 -3.57 -15.82 -10.08
C GLY A 474 -4.84 -16.53 -10.53
N HIS A 475 -6.02 -16.03 -10.12
CA HIS A 475 -7.31 -16.65 -10.45
C HIS A 475 -7.65 -16.64 -11.95
N THR A 476 -7.10 -15.73 -12.74
CA THR A 476 -7.28 -15.69 -14.20
C THR A 476 -6.30 -16.64 -14.89
N THR A 477 -5.07 -16.70 -14.39
CA THR A 477 -3.96 -17.44 -15.00
C THR A 477 -3.84 -18.90 -14.55
N GLY A 478 -4.40 -19.23 -13.38
CA GLY A 478 -4.33 -20.55 -12.76
C GLY A 478 -2.94 -20.90 -12.22
N ARG A 479 -2.21 -19.91 -11.69
CA ARG A 479 -0.80 -20.05 -11.29
C ARG A 479 -0.52 -19.38 -9.95
N GLY A 480 0.40 -19.94 -9.16
CA GLY A 480 0.99 -19.22 -8.03
C GLY A 480 2.01 -18.21 -8.54
N LEU A 481 1.87 -16.94 -8.16
CA LEU A 481 2.66 -15.84 -8.69
C LEU A 481 3.27 -15.05 -7.53
N ALA A 482 4.53 -14.64 -7.67
CA ALA A 482 5.22 -13.87 -6.66
C ALA A 482 6.25 -12.91 -7.25
N PHE A 483 6.52 -11.86 -6.49
CA PHE A 483 7.73 -11.05 -6.62
C PHE A 483 8.75 -11.51 -5.58
N ALA A 484 10.02 -11.52 -5.96
CA ALA A 484 11.10 -11.84 -5.05
C ALA A 484 12.36 -11.05 -5.35
N TYR A 485 13.07 -10.61 -4.32
CA TYR A 485 14.43 -10.15 -4.46
C TYR A 485 15.37 -11.34 -4.34
N VAL A 486 16.21 -11.54 -5.36
CA VAL A 486 17.19 -12.63 -5.44
C VAL A 486 18.55 -12.07 -5.85
N LYS A 487 19.64 -12.83 -5.64
CA LYS A 487 20.96 -12.43 -6.16
C LYS A 487 20.94 -12.27 -7.70
N PRO A 488 21.71 -11.34 -8.30
CA PRO A 488 21.58 -11.00 -9.72
C PRO A 488 21.76 -12.13 -10.72
N GLN A 489 22.58 -13.14 -10.39
CA GLN A 489 22.78 -14.30 -11.26
C GLN A 489 21.49 -15.11 -11.50
N TYR A 490 20.46 -14.92 -10.67
CA TYR A 490 19.18 -15.64 -10.79
C TYR A 490 18.12 -14.90 -11.62
N ARG A 491 18.43 -13.72 -12.19
CA ARG A 491 17.42 -12.84 -12.82
C ARG A 491 16.87 -13.30 -14.17
N ALA A 492 17.56 -14.21 -14.85
CA ALA A 492 17.18 -14.57 -16.21
C ALA A 492 15.85 -15.36 -16.23
N PRO A 493 14.92 -15.08 -17.15
CA PRO A 493 13.73 -15.90 -17.34
C PRO A 493 14.04 -17.38 -17.52
N GLY A 494 13.24 -18.24 -16.90
CA GLY A 494 13.46 -19.69 -16.86
C GLY A 494 14.42 -20.17 -15.77
N THR A 495 15.10 -19.27 -15.05
CA THR A 495 15.89 -19.63 -13.86
C THR A 495 15.00 -20.25 -12.80
N ARG A 496 15.50 -21.28 -12.11
CA ARG A 496 14.77 -22.03 -11.09
C ARG A 496 15.42 -21.88 -9.72
N PHE A 497 14.58 -21.85 -8.70
CA PHE A 497 14.94 -21.84 -7.28
C PHE A 497 13.75 -22.40 -6.48
N GLU A 498 13.82 -22.37 -5.16
CA GLU A 498 12.75 -22.82 -4.27
C GLU A 498 12.29 -21.70 -3.35
N VAL A 499 10.98 -21.59 -3.12
CA VAL A 499 10.41 -20.68 -2.11
C VAL A 499 9.93 -21.53 -0.93
N GLN A 500 10.29 -21.14 0.29
CA GLN A 500 9.77 -21.82 1.47
C GLN A 500 8.37 -21.34 1.80
N LEU A 501 7.36 -22.18 1.54
CA LEU A 501 6.00 -21.91 1.97
C LEU A 501 5.67 -22.79 3.17
N MET A 502 5.45 -22.18 4.32
CA MET A 502 5.32 -22.86 5.61
C MET A 502 6.55 -23.75 5.89
N SER A 503 6.38 -25.07 5.90
CA SER A 503 7.46 -26.03 6.15
C SER A 503 8.03 -26.65 4.88
N ASP A 504 7.49 -26.32 3.70
CA ASP A 504 7.81 -27.00 2.45
C ASP A 504 8.57 -26.09 1.48
N ARG A 505 9.60 -26.64 0.83
CA ARG A 505 10.29 -26.02 -0.31
C ARG A 505 9.44 -26.23 -1.57
N ARG A 506 9.01 -25.15 -2.20
CA ARG A 506 8.17 -25.17 -3.40
C ARG A 506 8.98 -24.71 -4.60
N PRO A 507 9.05 -25.49 -5.70
CA PRO A 507 9.74 -25.07 -6.91
C PRO A 507 9.19 -23.75 -7.43
N ALA A 508 10.08 -22.88 -7.89
CA ALA A 508 9.76 -21.61 -8.51
C ALA A 508 10.59 -21.38 -9.77
N MET A 509 10.06 -20.56 -10.68
CA MET A 509 10.69 -20.24 -11.96
C MET A 509 10.47 -18.77 -12.32
N VAL A 510 11.54 -18.05 -12.68
CA VAL A 510 11.46 -16.67 -13.15
C VAL A 510 10.70 -16.60 -14.47
N LEU A 511 9.74 -15.68 -14.55
CA LEU A 511 8.94 -15.40 -15.74
C LEU A 511 9.60 -14.30 -16.58
N ASP A 512 9.33 -14.29 -17.89
CA ASP A 512 9.84 -13.28 -18.83
C ASP A 512 9.02 -11.98 -18.84
N GLY A 513 7.80 -12.02 -18.32
CA GLY A 513 6.91 -10.88 -18.22
C GLY A 513 5.64 -11.20 -17.44
N PRO A 514 4.66 -10.27 -17.48
CA PRO A 514 3.37 -10.47 -16.84
C PRO A 514 2.71 -11.80 -17.26
N ALA A 515 2.13 -12.50 -16.30
CA ALA A 515 1.43 -13.76 -16.57
C ALA A 515 0.10 -13.53 -17.31
N TYR A 516 -0.41 -12.29 -17.26
CA TYR A 516 -1.63 -11.86 -17.90
C TYR A 516 -1.40 -10.63 -18.79
N ASP A 517 -1.81 -10.72 -20.06
CA ASP A 517 -1.81 -9.60 -21.02
C ASP A 517 -0.49 -8.80 -21.02
N PRO A 518 0.66 -9.44 -21.33
CA PRO A 518 1.98 -8.82 -21.19
C PRO A 518 2.15 -7.54 -22.02
N ASP A 519 1.44 -7.43 -23.14
CA ASP A 519 1.51 -6.29 -24.05
C ASP A 519 0.55 -5.13 -23.69
N ASN A 520 -0.25 -5.30 -22.62
CA ASN A 520 -1.28 -4.34 -22.21
C ASN A 520 -2.28 -4.03 -23.33
N GLU A 521 -2.72 -5.04 -24.09
CA GLU A 521 -3.71 -4.86 -25.18
C GLU A 521 -5.08 -4.50 -24.60
N LYS A 522 -5.47 -5.14 -23.50
CA LYS A 522 -6.78 -4.96 -22.85
C LYS A 522 -7.02 -3.55 -22.31
N PRO A 523 -6.13 -2.94 -21.50
CA PRO A 523 -6.34 -1.57 -21.04
C PRO A 523 -6.30 -0.52 -22.17
N ARG A 524 -5.66 -0.85 -23.32
CA ARG A 524 -5.57 0.00 -24.51
C ARG A 524 -6.79 -0.09 -25.44
N ALA A 525 -7.62 -1.12 -25.30
CA ALA A 525 -8.74 -1.46 -26.21
C ALA A 525 -9.87 -0.41 -26.28
#